data_AF-A0A5A7MTI0-F1
#
_entry.id   AF-A0A5A7MTI0-F1
#
_cell.length_a   1.000
_cell.length_b   1.000
_cell.length_c   1.000
_cell.angle_alpha   90.00
_cell.angle_beta   90.00
_cell.angle_gamma   90.00
#
_symmetry.space_group_name_H-M   'P 1'
#
loop_
_entity.id
_entity.type
_entity.pdbx_description
1 polymer ?
#
loop_
_entity_poly.entity_id
_entity_poly.type
_entity_poly.pdbx_seq_one_letter_code
_entity_poly.pdbx_strand_id
1 'polypeptide(L)' 'MQRNAMKVWDSNGHAHLLDLLKHDTEIAEKFAPGELEALFDLGYHTKSVDVIFKRIFGQ' A
#
# COMPACT_ATOMS: atom_id res chain seq x y z
N MET A 1 6.07 -4.14 11.41
CA MET A 1 5.31 -4.48 10.18
C MET A 1 4.36 -5.66 10.37
N GLN A 2 4.83 -6.89 10.63
CA GLN A 2 3.97 -8.08 10.76
C GLN A 2 2.84 -7.91 11.79
N ARG A 3 3.11 -7.28 12.93
CA ARG A 3 2.11 -6.91 13.95
C ARG A 3 0.90 -6.14 13.38
N ASN A 4 1.13 -5.16 12.51
CA ASN A 4 0.05 -4.34 11.94
C ASN A 4 -0.69 -5.09 10.84
N ALA A 5 0.01 -5.92 10.06
CA ALA A 5 -0.64 -6.82 9.11
C ALA A 5 -1.58 -7.84 9.80
N MET A 6 -1.17 -8.39 10.94
CA MET A 6 -2.02 -9.31 11.72
C MET A 6 -3.28 -8.63 12.25
N LYS A 7 -3.19 -7.37 12.72
CA LYS A 7 -4.38 -6.60 13.15
C LYS A 7 -5.40 -6.42 12.01
N VAL A 8 -4.94 -6.19 10.78
CA VAL A 8 -5.84 -6.12 9.60
C VAL A 8 -6.52 -7.46 9.37
N TRP A 9 -5.76 -8.54 9.42
CA TRP A 9 -6.27 -9.90 9.27
C TRP A 9 -7.32 -10.26 10.33
N ASP A 10 -7.00 -10.05 11.61
CA ASP A 10 -7.90 -10.36 12.74
C ASP A 10 -9.17 -9.51 12.73
N SER A 11 -9.12 -8.33 12.11
CA SER A 11 -10.29 -7.46 11.93
C SER A 11 -11.20 -7.87 10.76
N ASN A 12 -10.90 -8.96 10.05
CA ASN A 12 -11.55 -9.31 8.77
C ASN A 12 -11.52 -8.15 7.76
N GLY A 13 -10.43 -7.39 7.72
CA GLY A 13 -10.25 -6.27 6.78
C GLY A 13 -11.01 -4.98 7.12
N HIS A 14 -11.67 -4.89 8.29
CA HIS A 14 -12.29 -3.64 8.73
C HIS A 14 -11.25 -2.58 9.18
N ALA A 15 -10.08 -3.02 9.63
CA ALA A 15 -8.97 -2.14 9.90
C ALA A 15 -8.15 -1.90 8.62
N HIS A 16 -7.78 -0.65 8.37
CA HIS A 16 -6.93 -0.29 7.24
C HIS A 16 -5.46 -0.28 7.64
N LEU A 17 -4.62 -0.95 6.85
CA LEU A 17 -3.19 -1.04 7.14
C LEU A 17 -2.52 0.33 7.20
N LEU A 18 -2.83 1.23 6.25
CA LEU A 18 -2.27 2.58 6.20
C LEU A 18 -2.52 3.34 7.52
N ASP A 19 -3.73 3.27 8.06
CA ASP A 19 -4.08 3.93 9.32
C ASP A 19 -3.29 3.31 10.48
N LEU A 20 -3.16 1.99 10.53
CA LEU A 20 -2.37 1.33 11.56
C LEU A 20 -0.87 1.70 11.48
N LEU A 21 -0.33 1.91 10.28
CA LEU A 21 1.06 2.33 10.09
C LEU A 21 1.28 3.79 10.48
N LYS A 22 0.31 4.68 10.22
CA LYS A 22 0.36 6.09 10.64
C LYS A 22 0.34 6.26 12.16
N HIS A 23 -0.35 5.36 12.87
CA HIS A 23 -0.42 5.36 14.32
C HIS A 23 0.70 4.55 15.01
N ASP A 24 1.58 3.88 14.24
CA ASP A 24 2.74 3.17 14.76
C ASP A 24 3.97 4.11 14.71
N THR A 25 4.34 4.69 15.85
CA THR A 25 5.42 5.69 15.95
C THR A 25 6.75 5.18 15.42
N GLU A 26 7.09 3.90 15.63
CA GLU A 26 8.33 3.28 15.12
C GLU A 26 8.40 3.28 13.57
N ILE A 27 7.25 3.39 12.92
CA ILE A 27 7.11 3.37 11.47
C ILE A 27 6.88 4.79 10.94
N ALA A 28 5.93 5.53 11.52
CA ALA A 28 5.56 6.88 11.08
C ALA A 28 6.74 7.86 11.11
N GLU A 29 7.61 7.77 12.11
CA GLU A 29 8.79 8.64 12.23
C GLU A 29 9.85 8.42 11.13
N LYS A 30 9.75 7.32 10.37
CA LYS A 30 10.70 6.99 9.30
C LYS A 30 10.34 7.58 7.94
N PHE A 31 9.18 8.21 7.81
CA PHE A 31 8.66 8.72 6.55
C PHE A 31 8.42 10.23 6.64
N ALA A 32 8.71 10.94 5.56
CA ALA A 32 8.28 12.32 5.41
C ALA A 32 6.75 12.40 5.22
N PRO A 33 6.14 13.57 5.45
CA PRO A 33 4.70 13.75 5.26
C PRO A 33 4.25 13.32 3.85
N GLY A 34 3.28 12.40 3.77
CA GLY A 34 2.72 11.93 2.49
C GLY A 34 3.48 10.77 1.84
N GLU A 35 4.71 10.45 2.27
CA GLU A 35 5.48 9.34 1.66
C GLU A 35 4.82 7.99 1.94
N LEU A 36 4.27 7.81 3.14
CA LEU A 36 3.62 6.56 3.52
C LEU A 36 2.35 6.33 2.68
N GLU A 37 1.57 7.38 2.41
CA GLU A 37 0.39 7.33 1.56
C GLU A 37 0.73 6.98 0.11
N ALA A 38 1.84 7.53 -0.42
CA ALA A 38 2.30 7.24 -1.77
C ALA A 38 2.63 5.75 -1.98
N LEU A 39 3.07 5.04 -0.94
CA LEU A 39 3.32 3.58 -1.01
C LEU A 39 2.03 2.77 -1.23
N PHE A 40 0.88 3.33 -0.87
CA PHE A 40 -0.44 2.70 -1.03
C PHE A 40 -1.15 3.12 -2.33
N ASP A 41 -0.50 3.90 -3.20
CA ASP A 41 -1.07 4.27 -4.50
C ASP A 41 -1.13 3.06 -5.44
N LEU A 42 -2.34 2.64 -5.80
CA LEU A 42 -2.56 1.56 -6.77
C LEU A 42 -2.01 1.90 -8.15
N GLY A 43 -2.05 3.18 -8.56
CA GLY A 43 -1.54 3.63 -9.86
C GLY A 43 -0.06 3.32 -10.03
N TYR A 44 0.73 3.48 -8.96
CA TYR A 44 2.14 3.09 -8.96
C TYR A 44 2.33 1.58 -9.19
N HIS A 45 1.48 0.75 -8.58
CA HIS A 45 1.55 -0.70 -8.67
C HIS A 45 0.96 -1.26 -9.98
N THR A 46 0.03 -0.53 -10.60
CA THR A 46 -0.59 -0.91 -11.88
C THR A 46 -0.01 -0.19 -13.10
N LYS A 47 1.05 0.62 -12.94
CA LYS A 47 1.65 1.42 -14.03
C LYS A 47 2.09 0.62 -15.27
N SER A 48 2.36 -0.67 -15.10
CA SER A 48 2.81 -1.55 -16.17
C SER A 48 1.67 -2.31 -16.86
N VAL A 49 0.42 -2.18 -16.38
CA VAL A 49 -0.73 -2.89 -16.95
C VAL A 49 -0.87 -2.58 -18.44
N ASP A 50 -0.86 -1.30 -18.82
CA ASP A 50 -1.01 -0.89 -20.22
C ASP A 50 0.14 -1.40 -21.11
N VAL A 51 1.37 -1.42 -20.57
CA VAL A 51 2.54 -1.96 -21.28
C VAL A 51 2.37 -3.46 -21.57
N ILE A 52 1.85 -4.21 -20.60
CA ILE A 52 1.58 -5.64 -20.75
C ILE A 52 0.46 -5.87 -21.77
N PHE A 53 -0.63 -5.11 -21.68
CA PHE A 53 -1.74 -5.21 -22.62
C PHE A 53 -1.31 -4.89 -24.05
N LYS A 54 -0.51 -3.84 -24.25
CA LYS A 54 0.08 -3.49 -25.55
C LYS A 54 0.91 -4.64 -26.12
N ARG A 55 1.74 -5.29 -25.29
CA ARG A 55 2.60 -6.41 -25.71
C ARG A 55 1.79 -7.64 -26.14
N ILE A 56 0.70 -7.95 -25.45
CA ILE A 56 -0.07 -9.19 -25.69
C ILE A 56 -1.08 -9.00 -26.81
N PHE A 57 -1.76 -7.85 -26.86
CA PHE A 57 -2.91 -7.63 -27.74
C PHE A 57 -2.60 -6.73 -28.95
N GLY A 58 -1.40 -6.13 -29.03
CA GLY A 58 -0.92 -5.46 -30.24
C GLY A 58 -1.69 -4.20 -30.66
N GLN A 59 -2.26 -3.45 -29.72
CA GLN A 59 -2.73 -2.08 -29.99
C GLN A 59 -1.57 -1.08 -30.02
#